data_AF-A0A2R6AUQ7-F1
#
_entry.id   AF-A0A2R6AUQ7-F1
#
_cell.length_a   1.000
_cell.length_b   1.000
_cell.length_c   1.000
_cell.angle_alpha   90.00
_cell.angle_beta   90.00
_cell.angle_gamma   90.00
#
_symmetry.space_group_name_H-M   'P 1'
#
loop_
_entity.id
_entity.type
_entity.pdbx_description
1 polymer ?
#
loop_
_entity_poly.entity_id
_entity_poly.type
_entity_poly.pdbx_seq_one_letter_code
_entity_poly.pdbx_strand_id
1 'polypeptide(L)'
;MATGFNTSQVYASATASGWNPTLSGSPLTTAGAMVFVFFFLAAPISAYFAGEIKNTLRSMSVGVMGGTLVSWVIAAMGVAAFFVGFGYRFLSAYGFEALVNPTTAPSGAFSVNALVLAAVANPNTAFFIGLSFFLAVLGLVAAPILPASRILFAWSFDQLIPKNFASISDRTHTPIFSLGIICALTIIVAALDTYLSSVLGSFLATTLIVAIAFLPNGVTALVLPFKAPSVFQTAPLTVKRSIGRLPLITLTGLIHTLGLGAIILLVFLNPASAGTSTGTLSAGALGVVLAGLVASIAFYPVARAIRRRSGVDISLAFKEIPPN
;
A
#
# COMPACT_ATOMS: atom_id res chain seq x y z
N MET A 1 21.50 -24.05 -8.58
CA MET A 1 20.03 -23.93 -8.60
C MET A 1 19.51 -24.76 -9.76
N ALA A 2 18.40 -25.48 -9.59
CA ALA A 2 17.98 -26.55 -10.49
C ALA A 2 17.51 -26.08 -11.89
N THR A 3 17.35 -24.77 -12.14
CA THR A 3 16.82 -24.26 -13.42
C THR A 3 17.62 -23.12 -14.07
N GLY A 4 18.94 -23.09 -13.94
CA GLY A 4 19.79 -22.29 -14.85
C GLY A 4 20.22 -20.89 -14.38
N PHE A 5 19.95 -20.48 -13.14
CA PHE A 5 20.69 -19.33 -12.55
C PHE A 5 22.08 -19.78 -12.12
N ASN A 6 23.09 -19.45 -12.92
CA ASN A 6 24.48 -19.60 -12.52
C ASN A 6 24.89 -18.39 -11.66
N THR A 7 25.21 -18.63 -10.39
CA THR A 7 25.62 -17.59 -9.45
C THR A 7 26.81 -16.79 -9.95
N SER A 8 27.75 -17.43 -10.65
CA SER A 8 28.93 -16.74 -11.20
C SER A 8 28.56 -15.79 -12.35
N GLN A 9 27.57 -16.14 -13.17
CA GLN A 9 27.08 -15.26 -14.24
C GLN A 9 26.37 -14.04 -13.67
N VAL A 10 25.53 -14.22 -12.64
CA VAL A 10 24.86 -13.11 -11.95
C VAL A 10 25.89 -12.16 -11.32
N TYR A 11 26.93 -12.70 -10.68
CA TYR A 11 28.00 -11.86 -10.12
C TYR A 11 28.83 -11.15 -11.18
N ALA A 12 29.18 -11.83 -12.27
CA ALA A 12 29.95 -11.23 -13.36
C ALA A 12 29.17 -10.09 -14.02
N SER A 13 27.88 -10.31 -14.30
CA SER A 13 27.00 -9.29 -14.87
C SER A 13 26.82 -8.11 -13.91
N ALA A 14 26.50 -8.37 -12.65
CA ALA A 14 26.36 -7.33 -11.62
C ALA A 14 27.62 -6.48 -11.47
N THR A 15 28.79 -7.12 -11.41
CA THR A 15 30.07 -6.41 -11.24
C THR A 15 30.39 -5.57 -12.47
N ALA A 16 30.11 -6.07 -13.68
CA ALA A 16 30.26 -5.31 -14.92
C ALA A 16 29.35 -4.06 -14.94
N SER A 17 28.16 -4.15 -14.35
CA SER A 17 27.21 -3.03 -14.18
C SER A 17 27.53 -2.11 -12.99
N GLY A 18 28.61 -2.36 -12.24
CA GLY A 18 29.06 -1.51 -11.13
C GLY A 18 28.59 -1.94 -9.73
N TRP A 19 28.05 -3.15 -9.57
CA TRP A 19 27.74 -3.70 -8.24
C TRP A 19 29.02 -3.95 -7.43
N ASN A 20 29.05 -3.47 -6.19
CA ASN A 20 30.16 -3.69 -5.28
C ASN A 20 29.80 -4.69 -4.15
N PRO A 21 30.48 -5.85 -4.06
CA PRO A 21 30.19 -6.88 -3.07
C PRO A 21 30.55 -6.53 -1.62
N THR A 22 31.32 -5.45 -1.38
CA THR A 22 31.74 -5.03 -0.03
C THR A 22 30.82 -3.99 0.60
N LEU A 23 29.85 -3.45 -0.16
CA LEU A 23 28.83 -2.56 0.39
C LEU A 23 27.85 -3.36 1.26
N SER A 24 28.08 -3.36 2.57
CA SER A 24 27.10 -3.80 3.57
C SER A 24 26.10 -2.67 3.83
N GLY A 25 24.80 -2.99 3.82
CA GLY A 25 23.76 -2.01 4.12
C GLY A 25 23.89 -1.46 5.55
N SER A 26 23.96 -0.14 5.68
CA SER A 26 23.71 0.59 6.93
C SER A 26 22.20 0.70 7.18
N PRO A 27 21.73 0.71 8.45
CA PRO A 27 20.33 0.95 8.79
C PRO A 27 19.74 2.21 8.12
N LEU A 28 20.56 3.26 7.98
CA LEU A 28 20.16 4.51 7.32
C LEU A 28 20.06 4.34 5.80
N THR A 29 20.95 3.54 5.20
CA THR A 29 20.91 3.22 3.76
C THR A 29 19.82 2.20 3.40
N THR A 30 19.23 1.49 4.37
CA THR A 30 18.04 0.64 4.17
C THR A 30 16.74 1.35 4.53
N ALA A 31 16.82 2.60 5.02
CA ALA A 31 15.68 3.30 5.59
C ALA A 31 14.63 3.67 4.54
N GLY A 32 15.00 3.94 3.27
CA GLY A 32 14.03 4.16 2.20
C GLY A 32 13.27 2.89 1.80
N ALA A 33 13.86 1.70 1.99
CA ALA A 33 13.16 0.43 1.81
C ALA A 33 12.07 0.19 2.87
N MET A 34 12.09 0.94 3.98
CA MET A 34 11.04 0.87 5.01
C MET A 34 9.68 1.33 4.48
N VAL A 35 9.63 2.04 3.35
CA VAL A 35 8.34 2.34 2.71
C VAL A 35 7.57 1.06 2.37
N PHE A 36 8.26 0.01 1.95
CA PHE A 36 7.64 -1.28 1.60
C PHE A 36 7.07 -2.02 2.81
N VAL A 37 7.49 -1.67 4.03
CA VAL A 37 6.88 -2.18 5.27
C VAL A 37 5.39 -1.83 5.35
N PHE A 38 4.96 -0.77 4.65
CA PHE A 38 3.55 -0.39 4.59
C PHE A 38 2.64 -1.51 4.09
N PHE A 39 3.10 -2.38 3.16
CA PHE A 39 2.29 -3.52 2.71
C PHE A 39 1.95 -4.50 3.85
N PHE A 40 2.75 -4.52 4.92
CA PHE A 40 2.50 -5.34 6.11
C PHE A 40 1.68 -4.60 7.19
N LEU A 41 1.39 -3.31 6.99
CA LEU A 41 0.47 -2.52 7.81
C LEU A 41 -0.98 -2.65 7.30
N ALA A 42 -1.41 -3.83 6.84
CA ALA A 42 -2.76 -4.07 6.30
C ALA A 42 -3.94 -3.87 7.29
N ALA A 43 -3.64 -3.41 8.51
CA ALA A 43 -4.56 -3.04 9.58
C ALA A 43 -5.78 -2.17 9.14
N PRO A 44 -5.67 -1.15 8.27
CA PRO A 44 -6.76 -0.21 8.03
C PRO A 44 -7.93 -0.79 7.24
N ILE A 45 -7.71 -1.83 6.44
CA ILE A 45 -8.76 -2.38 5.57
C ILE A 45 -9.95 -2.86 6.41
N SER A 46 -9.68 -3.43 7.59
CA SER A 46 -10.69 -3.89 8.54
C SER A 46 -11.68 -2.80 8.97
N ALA A 47 -11.27 -1.52 8.97
CA ALA A 47 -12.10 -0.40 9.38
C ALA A 47 -13.28 -0.16 8.42
N TYR A 48 -13.11 -0.45 7.13
CA TYR A 48 -14.20 -0.35 6.15
C TYR A 48 -15.29 -1.40 6.36
N PHE A 49 -14.99 -2.47 7.11
CA PHE A 49 -15.92 -3.54 7.46
C PHE A 49 -16.37 -3.47 8.93
N ALA A 50 -16.03 -2.41 9.65
CA ALA A 50 -16.32 -2.29 11.08
C ALA A 50 -17.81 -2.44 11.42
N GLY A 51 -18.70 -1.98 10.53
CA GLY A 51 -20.16 -2.11 10.67
C GLY A 51 -20.71 -3.53 10.48
N GLU A 52 -19.91 -4.44 9.88
CA GLU A 52 -20.30 -5.85 9.64
C GLU A 52 -19.72 -6.80 10.67
N ILE A 53 -18.76 -6.33 11.49
CA ILE A 53 -18.09 -7.12 12.51
C ILE A 53 -18.93 -7.13 13.78
N LYS A 54 -19.34 -8.33 14.23
CA LYS A 54 -19.95 -8.50 15.55
C LYS A 54 -18.93 -8.17 16.64
N ASN A 55 -19.35 -7.35 17.61
CA ASN A 55 -18.50 -6.87 18.72
C ASN A 55 -17.23 -6.17 18.20
N THR A 56 -17.43 -5.15 17.35
CA THR A 56 -16.41 -4.41 16.63
C THR A 56 -15.22 -4.04 17.52
N LEU A 57 -15.46 -3.58 18.76
CA LEU A 57 -14.38 -3.12 19.64
C LEU A 57 -13.36 -4.20 19.98
N ARG A 58 -13.82 -5.37 20.42
CA ARG A 58 -12.91 -6.46 20.79
C ARG A 58 -12.38 -7.17 19.55
N SER A 59 -13.27 -7.53 18.64
CA SER A 59 -12.94 -8.33 17.45
C SER A 59 -12.01 -7.57 16.50
N MET A 60 -12.24 -6.27 16.28
CA MET A 60 -11.41 -5.46 15.39
C MET A 60 -10.05 -5.14 16.03
N SER A 61 -10.00 -4.77 17.32
CA SER A 61 -8.70 -4.51 17.97
C SER A 61 -7.82 -5.75 18.03
N VAL A 62 -8.37 -6.91 18.40
CA VAL A 62 -7.62 -8.18 18.40
C VAL A 62 -7.27 -8.62 16.98
N GLY A 63 -8.20 -8.50 16.03
CA GLY A 63 -7.97 -8.88 14.64
C GLY A 63 -6.90 -8.02 13.97
N VAL A 64 -6.92 -6.70 14.20
CA VAL A 64 -5.92 -5.78 13.66
C VAL A 64 -4.55 -6.02 14.27
N MET A 65 -4.44 -6.03 15.61
CA MET A 65 -3.13 -6.19 16.27
C MET A 65 -2.57 -7.60 16.07
N GLY A 66 -3.41 -8.62 16.28
CA GLY A 66 -3.03 -10.02 16.13
C GLY A 66 -2.74 -10.39 14.69
N GLY A 67 -3.60 -9.97 13.75
CA GLY A 67 -3.37 -10.18 12.31
C GLY A 67 -2.09 -9.53 11.84
N THR A 68 -1.84 -8.28 12.23
CA THR A 68 -0.60 -7.56 11.89
C THR A 68 0.62 -8.30 12.46
N LEU A 69 0.59 -8.72 13.73
CA LEU A 69 1.70 -9.45 14.35
C LEU A 69 1.99 -10.76 13.61
N VAL A 70 0.96 -11.55 13.31
CA VAL A 70 1.11 -12.81 12.58
C VAL A 70 1.66 -12.57 11.18
N SER A 71 1.16 -11.56 10.46
CA SER A 71 1.69 -11.17 9.15
C SER A 71 3.16 -10.78 9.22
N TRP A 72 3.57 -10.04 10.26
CA TRP A 72 4.97 -9.68 10.48
C TRP A 72 5.86 -10.89 10.76
N VAL A 73 5.41 -11.84 11.58
CA VAL A 73 6.16 -13.07 11.84
C VAL A 73 6.32 -13.88 10.56
N ILE A 74 5.26 -14.06 9.77
CA ILE A 74 5.31 -14.78 8.49
C ILE A 74 6.25 -14.06 7.51
N ALA A 75 6.17 -12.73 7.41
CA ALA A 75 7.03 -11.93 6.54
C ALA A 75 8.50 -12.04 6.96
N ALA A 76 8.80 -11.91 8.26
CA ALA A 76 10.16 -12.03 8.79
C ALA A 76 10.74 -13.44 8.57
N MET A 77 9.95 -14.49 8.79
CA MET A 77 10.35 -15.86 8.48
C MET A 77 10.61 -16.05 6.98
N GLY A 78 9.77 -15.49 6.12
CA GLY A 78 9.96 -15.51 4.67
C GLY A 78 11.28 -14.85 4.26
N VAL A 79 11.52 -13.61 4.72
CA VAL A 79 12.76 -12.87 4.45
C VAL A 79 13.99 -13.63 4.97
N ALA A 80 13.93 -14.19 6.18
CA ALA A 80 15.01 -15.00 6.73
C ALA A 80 15.27 -16.26 5.90
N ALA A 81 14.22 -16.97 5.47
CA ALA A 81 14.35 -18.15 4.61
C ALA A 81 15.00 -17.80 3.25
N PHE A 82 14.70 -16.62 2.68
CA PHE A 82 15.36 -16.13 1.48
C PHE A 82 16.85 -15.89 1.69
N PHE A 83 17.23 -15.22 2.79
CA PHE A 83 18.63 -14.97 3.08
C PHE A 83 19.42 -16.24 3.38
N VAL A 84 18.81 -17.22 4.05
CA VAL A 84 19.44 -18.53 4.32
C VAL A 84 19.52 -19.37 3.04
N GLY A 85 18.48 -19.37 2.20
CA GLY A 85 18.41 -20.21 1.01
C GLY A 85 19.30 -19.73 -0.14
N PHE A 86 19.35 -18.42 -0.38
CA PHE A 86 20.07 -17.84 -1.52
C PHE A 86 21.34 -17.09 -1.13
N GLY A 87 21.44 -16.62 0.11
CA GLY A 87 22.54 -15.77 0.57
C GLY A 87 22.35 -14.30 0.21
N TYR A 88 22.71 -13.40 1.14
CA TYR A 88 22.59 -11.96 0.97
C TYR A 88 23.31 -11.44 -0.29
N ARG A 89 24.55 -11.91 -0.54
CA ARG A 89 25.38 -11.44 -1.68
C ARG A 89 24.75 -11.78 -3.02
N PHE A 90 24.16 -12.96 -3.16
CA PHE A 90 23.43 -13.33 -4.37
C PHE A 90 22.20 -12.46 -4.55
N LEU A 91 21.39 -12.31 -3.50
CA LEU A 91 20.16 -11.54 -3.54
C LEU A 91 20.41 -10.05 -3.85
N SER A 92 21.50 -9.47 -3.32
CA SER A 92 21.89 -8.09 -3.60
C SER A 92 22.36 -7.90 -5.03
N ALA A 93 23.16 -8.84 -5.57
CA ALA A 93 23.62 -8.77 -6.96
C ALA A 93 22.46 -8.96 -7.94
N TYR A 94 21.60 -9.93 -7.66
CA TYR A 94 20.40 -10.22 -8.45
C TYR A 94 19.41 -9.05 -8.43
N GLY A 95 19.19 -8.44 -7.26
CA GLY A 95 18.36 -7.23 -7.12
C GLY A 95 18.95 -6.03 -7.85
N PHE A 96 20.26 -5.82 -7.78
CA PHE A 96 20.95 -4.74 -8.49
C PHE A 96 20.86 -4.88 -10.01
N GLU A 97 21.11 -6.09 -10.54
CA GLU A 97 21.03 -6.33 -11.99
C GLU A 97 19.62 -6.15 -12.52
N ALA A 98 18.62 -6.65 -11.81
CA ALA A 98 17.24 -6.49 -12.22
C ALA A 98 16.75 -5.04 -12.12
N LEU A 99 17.48 -4.22 -11.37
CA LEU A 99 17.24 -2.80 -11.25
C LEU A 99 17.92 -2.03 -12.39
N VAL A 100 19.23 -2.24 -12.62
CA VAL A 100 20.02 -1.49 -13.62
C VAL A 100 19.74 -1.98 -15.06
N ASN A 101 19.63 -3.29 -15.26
CA ASN A 101 19.43 -3.91 -16.57
C ASN A 101 18.23 -4.88 -16.57
N PRO A 102 16.99 -4.37 -16.46
CA PRO A 102 15.80 -5.21 -16.34
C PRO A 102 15.62 -6.17 -17.53
N THR A 103 16.02 -5.78 -18.74
CA THR A 103 15.83 -6.58 -19.97
C THR A 103 16.87 -7.68 -20.18
N THR A 104 18.06 -7.58 -19.56
CA THR A 104 19.13 -8.59 -19.69
C THR A 104 19.35 -9.38 -18.41
N ALA A 105 18.73 -8.97 -17.29
CA ALA A 105 18.67 -9.79 -16.10
C ALA A 105 18.09 -11.18 -16.46
N PRO A 106 18.65 -12.29 -15.96
CA PRO A 106 18.28 -13.64 -16.38
C PRO A 106 16.81 -14.05 -16.11
N SER A 107 15.97 -13.14 -15.60
CA SER A 107 14.51 -13.28 -15.46
C SER A 107 13.67 -12.18 -16.15
N GLY A 108 14.26 -11.23 -16.88
CA GLY A 108 13.55 -10.11 -17.56
C GLY A 108 12.86 -9.09 -16.63
N ALA A 109 12.79 -9.38 -15.33
CA ALA A 109 12.39 -8.49 -14.24
C ALA A 109 12.78 -9.17 -12.91
N PHE A 110 13.06 -8.39 -11.86
CA PHE A 110 13.26 -8.94 -10.50
C PHE A 110 11.96 -9.63 -10.06
N SER A 111 11.94 -10.96 -9.99
CA SER A 111 10.78 -11.69 -9.49
C SER A 111 11.23 -12.72 -8.48
N VAL A 112 10.97 -12.39 -7.21
CA VAL A 112 11.13 -13.29 -6.05
C VAL A 112 10.41 -14.62 -6.32
N ASN A 113 9.25 -14.58 -6.96
CA ASN A 113 8.47 -15.76 -7.33
C ASN A 113 9.20 -16.61 -8.38
N ALA A 114 9.81 -15.98 -9.38
CA ALA A 114 10.60 -16.70 -10.40
C ALA A 114 11.84 -17.36 -9.79
N LEU A 115 12.51 -16.71 -8.84
CA LEU A 115 13.66 -17.27 -8.15
C LEU A 115 13.27 -18.49 -7.29
N VAL A 116 12.12 -18.46 -6.62
CA VAL A 116 11.59 -19.62 -5.87
C VAL A 116 11.27 -20.77 -6.82
N LEU A 117 10.56 -20.51 -7.90
CA LEU A 117 10.24 -21.54 -8.90
C LEU A 117 11.51 -22.14 -9.50
N ALA A 118 12.53 -21.33 -9.71
CA ALA A 118 13.81 -21.75 -10.24
C ALA A 118 14.67 -22.61 -9.27
N ALA A 119 14.39 -22.53 -7.98
CA ALA A 119 15.03 -23.36 -6.97
C ALA A 119 14.40 -24.75 -6.86
N VAL A 120 13.19 -24.94 -7.39
CA VAL A 120 12.43 -26.19 -7.26
C VAL A 120 12.76 -27.14 -8.41
N ALA A 121 13.43 -28.26 -8.10
CA ALA A 121 13.85 -29.23 -9.11
C ALA A 121 12.69 -30.07 -9.68
N ASN A 122 11.65 -30.34 -8.88
CA ASN A 122 10.52 -31.17 -9.30
C ASN A 122 9.46 -30.32 -10.04
N PRO A 123 9.18 -30.59 -11.33
CA PRO A 123 8.23 -29.80 -12.11
C PRO A 123 6.81 -29.78 -11.53
N ASN A 124 6.35 -30.88 -10.93
CA ASN A 124 5.01 -30.96 -10.34
C ASN A 124 4.91 -30.05 -9.10
N THR A 125 5.94 -30.07 -8.25
CA THR A 125 6.01 -29.18 -7.08
C THR A 125 6.11 -27.72 -7.51
N ALA A 126 6.91 -27.41 -8.54
CA ALA A 126 7.02 -26.06 -9.10
C ALA A 126 5.67 -25.58 -9.64
N PHE A 127 4.90 -26.44 -10.31
CA PHE A 127 3.56 -26.13 -10.80
C PHE A 127 2.61 -25.74 -9.65
N PHE A 128 2.54 -26.53 -8.57
CA PHE A 128 1.67 -26.21 -7.44
C PHE A 128 2.09 -24.93 -6.70
N ILE A 129 3.39 -24.66 -6.58
CA ILE A 129 3.89 -23.41 -6.03
C ILE A 129 3.52 -22.23 -6.93
N GLY A 130 3.68 -22.38 -8.25
CA GLY A 130 3.31 -21.36 -9.23
C GLY A 130 1.81 -21.06 -9.23
N LEU A 131 0.98 -22.10 -9.16
CA LEU A 131 -0.47 -21.97 -9.01
C LEU A 131 -0.84 -21.26 -7.71
N SER A 132 -0.14 -21.55 -6.62
CA SER A 132 -0.33 -20.86 -5.33
C SER A 132 -0.02 -19.36 -5.43
N PHE A 133 1.07 -18.98 -6.11
CA PHE A 133 1.37 -17.58 -6.38
C PHE A 133 0.30 -16.90 -7.22
N PHE A 134 -0.20 -17.57 -8.26
CA PHE A 134 -1.29 -17.05 -9.09
C PHE A 134 -2.57 -16.79 -8.27
N LEU A 135 -2.98 -17.77 -7.45
CA LEU A 135 -4.16 -17.64 -6.59
C LEU A 135 -3.97 -16.54 -5.52
N ALA A 136 -2.77 -16.39 -4.98
CA ALA A 136 -2.44 -15.34 -4.02
C ALA A 136 -2.59 -13.93 -4.63
N VAL A 137 -2.19 -13.74 -5.89
CA VAL A 137 -2.37 -12.48 -6.62
C VAL A 137 -3.84 -12.11 -6.77
N LEU A 138 -4.73 -13.07 -7.03
CA LEU A 138 -6.17 -12.81 -7.09
C LEU A 138 -6.71 -12.26 -5.76
N GLY A 139 -6.21 -12.79 -4.63
CA GLY A 139 -6.53 -12.27 -3.30
C GLY A 139 -6.04 -10.84 -3.10
N LEU A 140 -4.82 -10.53 -3.55
CA LEU A 140 -4.24 -9.19 -3.47
C LEU A 140 -5.02 -8.16 -4.28
N VAL A 141 -5.59 -8.56 -5.43
CA VAL A 141 -6.45 -7.69 -6.26
C VAL A 141 -7.83 -7.51 -5.63
N ALA A 142 -8.41 -8.55 -5.04
CA ALA A 142 -9.72 -8.46 -4.39
C ALA A 142 -9.70 -7.56 -3.15
N ALA A 143 -8.62 -7.59 -2.38
CA ALA A 143 -8.49 -6.86 -1.11
C ALA A 143 -8.74 -5.34 -1.20
N PRO A 144 -8.21 -4.57 -2.18
CA PRO A 144 -8.48 -3.14 -2.34
C PRO A 144 -9.79 -2.82 -3.07
N ILE A 145 -10.29 -3.71 -3.94
CA ILE A 145 -11.54 -3.47 -4.69
C ILE A 145 -12.75 -3.41 -3.76
N LEU A 146 -12.80 -4.28 -2.75
CA LEU A 146 -13.89 -4.32 -1.79
C LEU A 146 -14.07 -3.00 -1.01
N PRO A 147 -13.06 -2.44 -0.31
CA PRO A 147 -13.21 -1.16 0.38
C PRO A 147 -13.42 0.00 -0.61
N ALA A 148 -12.80 -0.02 -1.79
CA ALA A 148 -13.00 1.02 -2.80
C ALA A 148 -14.48 1.17 -3.19
N SER A 149 -15.20 0.06 -3.37
CA SER A 149 -16.64 0.09 -3.68
C SER A 149 -17.48 0.73 -2.57
N ARG A 150 -17.12 0.51 -1.30
CA ARG A 150 -17.78 1.10 -0.12
C ARG A 150 -17.51 2.59 0.01
N ILE A 151 -16.28 3.02 -0.29
CA ILE A 151 -15.91 4.43 -0.28
C ILE A 151 -16.71 5.19 -1.34
N LEU A 152 -16.79 4.67 -2.57
CA LEU A 152 -17.58 5.28 -3.64
C LEU A 152 -19.07 5.34 -3.27
N PHE A 153 -19.60 4.29 -2.66
CA PHE A 153 -20.96 4.29 -2.14
C PHE A 153 -21.17 5.42 -1.12
N ALA A 154 -20.32 5.51 -0.08
CA ALA A 154 -20.40 6.56 0.93
C ALA A 154 -20.30 7.97 0.33
N TRP A 155 -19.36 8.20 -0.59
CA TRP A 155 -19.23 9.48 -1.29
C TRP A 155 -20.44 9.84 -2.15
N SER A 156 -21.14 8.85 -2.69
CA SER A 156 -22.38 9.05 -3.44
C SER A 156 -23.53 9.47 -2.51
N PHE A 157 -23.61 8.87 -1.30
CA PHE A 157 -24.54 9.29 -0.24
C PHE A 157 -24.28 10.71 0.25
N ASP A 158 -23.00 11.07 0.43
CA ASP A 158 -22.56 12.43 0.78
C ASP A 158 -22.72 13.42 -0.39
N GLN A 159 -23.24 12.99 -1.53
CA GLN A 159 -23.42 13.78 -2.76
C GLN A 159 -22.12 14.35 -3.34
N LEU A 160 -20.96 13.82 -2.97
CA LEU A 160 -19.66 14.19 -3.54
C LEU A 160 -19.51 13.74 -4.99
N ILE A 161 -20.08 12.58 -5.33
CA ILE A 161 -20.06 11.98 -6.68
C ILE A 161 -21.49 11.68 -7.18
N PRO A 162 -21.71 11.34 -8.46
CA PRO A 162 -23.03 11.03 -8.99
C PRO A 162 -23.78 9.93 -8.21
N LYS A 163 -25.12 9.99 -8.18
CA LYS A 163 -25.97 9.02 -7.46
C LYS A 163 -25.86 7.60 -8.02
N ASN A 164 -25.43 7.44 -9.27
CA ASN A 164 -25.24 6.15 -9.92
C ASN A 164 -24.22 5.27 -9.18
N PHE A 165 -23.26 5.86 -8.46
CA PHE A 165 -22.29 5.13 -7.64
C PHE A 165 -22.91 4.48 -6.39
N ALA A 166 -24.09 4.93 -5.96
CA ALA A 166 -24.89 4.30 -4.91
C ALA A 166 -25.87 3.23 -5.46
N SER A 167 -25.92 3.01 -6.77
CA SER A 167 -26.83 2.00 -7.33
C SER A 167 -26.38 0.59 -6.96
N ILE A 168 -27.30 -0.19 -6.40
CA ILE A 168 -27.08 -1.59 -6.00
C ILE A 168 -27.95 -2.46 -6.90
N SER A 169 -27.41 -3.59 -7.36
CA SER A 169 -28.16 -4.58 -8.14
C SER A 169 -29.12 -5.37 -7.26
N ASP A 170 -30.39 -5.48 -7.66
CA ASP A 170 -31.42 -6.26 -6.94
C ASP A 170 -31.09 -7.76 -6.83
N ARG A 171 -30.34 -8.32 -7.79
CA ARG A 171 -30.02 -9.76 -7.81
C ARG A 171 -28.86 -10.12 -6.89
N THR A 172 -27.82 -9.29 -6.85
CA THR A 172 -26.56 -9.61 -6.18
C THR A 172 -26.33 -8.78 -4.93
N HIS A 173 -27.14 -7.74 -4.71
CA HIS A 173 -26.95 -6.75 -3.64
C HIS A 173 -25.55 -6.10 -3.67
N THR A 174 -24.92 -6.01 -4.85
CA THR A 174 -23.60 -5.39 -5.04
C THR A 174 -23.68 -4.12 -5.89
N PRO A 175 -22.79 -3.13 -5.67
CA PRO A 175 -22.73 -1.90 -6.46
C PRO A 175 -22.00 -2.14 -7.80
N ILE A 176 -22.66 -2.81 -8.75
CA ILE A 176 -22.07 -3.23 -10.03
C ILE A 176 -21.51 -2.04 -10.82
N PHE A 177 -22.19 -0.89 -10.83
CA PHE A 177 -21.71 0.29 -11.54
C PHE A 177 -20.37 0.78 -10.98
N SER A 178 -20.26 0.90 -9.65
CA SER A 178 -19.03 1.31 -8.97
C SER A 178 -17.90 0.30 -9.20
N LEU A 179 -18.20 -0.99 -9.16
CA LEU A 179 -17.23 -2.05 -9.47
C LEU A 179 -16.74 -1.96 -10.92
N GLY A 180 -17.64 -1.72 -11.88
CA GLY A 180 -17.27 -1.54 -13.29
C GLY A 180 -16.32 -0.37 -13.51
N ILE A 181 -16.58 0.78 -12.87
CA ILE A 181 -15.70 1.95 -12.93
C ILE A 181 -14.35 1.66 -12.26
N ILE A 182 -14.32 1.02 -11.09
CA ILE A 182 -13.08 0.63 -10.41
C ILE A 182 -12.26 -0.31 -11.30
N CYS A 183 -12.88 -1.32 -11.91
CA CYS A 183 -12.21 -2.24 -12.82
C CYS A 183 -11.64 -1.50 -14.03
N ALA A 184 -12.41 -0.62 -14.67
CA ALA A 184 -11.94 0.16 -15.81
C ALA A 184 -10.74 1.05 -15.44
N LEU A 185 -10.82 1.77 -14.31
CA LEU A 185 -9.71 2.59 -13.80
C LEU A 185 -8.48 1.73 -13.47
N THR A 186 -8.68 0.57 -12.86
CA THR A 186 -7.59 -0.37 -12.53
C THR A 186 -6.89 -0.86 -13.79
N ILE A 187 -7.65 -1.23 -14.85
CA ILE A 187 -7.08 -1.65 -16.13
C ILE A 187 -6.31 -0.50 -16.79
N ILE A 188 -6.86 0.73 -16.78
CA ILE A 188 -6.18 1.90 -17.34
C ILE A 188 -4.86 2.17 -16.60
N VAL A 189 -4.89 2.19 -15.27
CA VAL A 189 -3.69 2.40 -14.46
C VAL A 189 -2.69 1.28 -14.68
N ALA A 190 -3.11 0.01 -14.72
CA ALA A 190 -2.25 -1.12 -14.99
C ALA A 190 -1.62 -1.07 -16.40
N ALA A 191 -2.36 -0.61 -17.41
CA ALA A 191 -1.84 -0.42 -18.76
C ALA A 191 -0.81 0.72 -18.79
N LEU A 192 -1.14 1.89 -18.22
CA LEU A 192 -0.21 3.01 -18.10
C LEU A 192 1.06 2.60 -17.36
N ASP A 193 0.92 1.85 -16.29
CA ASP A 193 2.02 1.33 -15.49
C ASP A 193 2.92 0.38 -16.30
N THR A 194 2.32 -0.55 -17.05
CA THR A 194 3.05 -1.51 -17.90
C THR A 194 3.86 -0.82 -19.00
N TYR A 195 3.35 0.28 -19.58
CA TYR A 195 4.01 0.96 -20.70
C TYR A 195 4.91 2.13 -20.29
N LEU A 196 4.66 2.76 -19.13
CA LEU A 196 5.33 4.00 -18.71
C LEU A 196 6.22 3.84 -17.48
N SER A 197 6.18 2.68 -16.79
CA SER A 197 6.91 2.44 -15.56
C SER A 197 7.66 1.10 -15.58
N SER A 198 8.72 1.01 -14.80
CA SER A 198 9.35 -0.28 -14.47
C SER A 198 8.63 -0.90 -13.29
N VAL A 199 8.59 -2.24 -13.19
CA VAL A 199 7.93 -2.97 -12.09
C VAL A 199 8.29 -2.42 -10.71
N LEU A 200 9.56 -2.08 -10.49
CA LEU A 200 10.03 -1.47 -9.23
C LEU A 200 9.57 -0.02 -9.05
N GLY A 201 9.58 0.79 -10.13
CA GLY A 201 9.04 2.16 -10.10
C GLY A 201 7.55 2.19 -9.78
N SER A 202 6.80 1.21 -10.28
CA SER A 202 5.37 1.01 -10.05
C SER A 202 5.06 0.64 -8.61
N PHE A 203 5.84 -0.30 -8.07
CA PHE A 203 5.75 -0.70 -6.66
C PHE A 203 6.04 0.47 -5.73
N LEU A 204 7.11 1.22 -6.03
CA LEU A 204 7.46 2.42 -5.28
C LEU A 204 6.35 3.48 -5.34
N ALA A 205 5.88 3.83 -6.53
CA ALA A 205 4.83 4.82 -6.73
C ALA A 205 3.55 4.43 -5.97
N THR A 206 3.13 3.17 -6.09
CA THR A 206 1.97 2.63 -5.38
C THR A 206 2.14 2.76 -3.87
N THR A 207 3.30 2.35 -3.33
CA THR A 207 3.56 2.40 -1.90
C THR A 207 3.56 3.84 -1.38
N LEU A 208 4.16 4.78 -2.13
CA LEU A 208 4.16 6.20 -1.79
C LEU A 208 2.75 6.80 -1.82
N ILE A 209 1.97 6.54 -2.86
CA ILE A 209 0.58 7.03 -2.96
C ILE A 209 -0.24 6.55 -1.77
N VAL A 210 -0.11 5.28 -1.43
CA VAL A 210 -0.83 4.71 -0.28
C VAL A 210 -0.33 5.33 1.03
N ALA A 211 0.98 5.43 1.24
CA ALA A 211 1.53 6.07 2.45
C ALA A 211 1.02 7.51 2.62
N ILE A 212 0.98 8.28 1.54
CA ILE A 212 0.43 9.65 1.56
C ILE A 212 -1.08 9.62 1.87
N ALA A 213 -1.85 8.71 1.26
CA ALA A 213 -3.29 8.59 1.52
C ALA A 213 -3.62 8.24 2.98
N PHE A 214 -2.70 7.55 3.69
CA PHE A 214 -2.85 7.20 5.10
C PHE A 214 -2.32 8.25 6.08
N LEU A 215 -1.59 9.26 5.61
CA LEU A 215 -1.05 10.33 6.46
C LEU A 215 -2.17 11.17 7.12
N PRO A 216 -3.25 11.57 6.42
CA PRO A 216 -4.40 12.23 7.04
C PRO A 216 -5.03 11.47 8.21
N ASN A 217 -5.00 10.14 8.20
CA ASN A 217 -5.58 9.34 9.30
C ASN A 217 -4.83 9.56 10.62
N GLY A 218 -3.51 9.68 10.57
CA GLY A 218 -2.69 10.02 11.74
C GLY A 218 -2.97 11.43 12.25
N VAL A 219 -3.09 12.39 11.33
CA VAL A 219 -3.40 13.79 11.66
C VAL A 219 -4.79 13.90 12.29
N THR A 220 -5.79 13.22 11.73
CA THR A 220 -7.14 13.17 12.29
C THR A 220 -7.13 12.57 13.69
N ALA A 221 -6.45 11.44 13.90
CA ALA A 221 -6.31 10.84 15.24
C ALA A 221 -5.60 11.77 16.24
N LEU A 222 -4.57 12.49 15.78
CA LEU A 222 -3.83 13.47 16.59
C LEU A 222 -4.74 14.58 17.11
N VAL A 223 -5.56 15.16 16.24
CA VAL A 223 -6.38 16.36 16.55
C VAL A 223 -7.79 16.03 17.05
N LEU A 224 -8.26 14.79 16.92
CA LEU A 224 -9.64 14.38 17.21
C LEU A 224 -10.15 14.86 18.58
N PRO A 225 -9.43 14.67 19.70
CA PRO A 225 -9.92 15.08 21.02
C PRO A 225 -10.12 16.59 21.17
N PHE A 226 -9.41 17.39 20.36
CA PHE A 226 -9.42 18.85 20.43
C PHE A 226 -10.37 19.49 19.42
N LYS A 227 -10.53 18.88 18.23
CA LYS A 227 -11.36 19.42 17.14
C LYS A 227 -12.79 18.91 17.16
N ALA A 228 -13.02 17.69 17.65
CA ALA A 228 -14.36 17.10 17.75
C ALA A 228 -14.52 16.38 19.10
N PRO A 229 -14.54 17.12 20.22
CA PRO A 229 -14.61 16.54 21.57
C PRO A 229 -15.90 15.73 21.79
N SER A 230 -17.02 16.14 21.19
CA SER A 230 -18.30 15.41 21.15
C SER A 230 -18.12 13.98 20.62
N VAL A 231 -17.50 13.85 19.44
CA VAL A 231 -17.19 12.56 18.80
C VAL A 231 -16.19 11.76 19.62
N PHE A 232 -15.19 12.40 20.22
CA PHE A 232 -14.23 11.70 21.07
C PHE A 232 -14.88 11.14 22.35
N GLN A 233 -15.90 11.80 22.91
CA GLN A 233 -16.59 11.33 24.11
C GLN A 233 -17.40 10.04 23.87
N THR A 234 -17.96 9.87 22.66
CA THR A 234 -18.67 8.64 22.26
C THR A 234 -17.72 7.48 21.99
N ALA A 235 -16.41 7.73 21.89
CA ALA A 235 -15.42 6.72 21.60
C ALA A 235 -15.30 5.67 22.74
N PRO A 236 -14.81 4.46 22.43
CA PRO A 236 -14.58 3.38 23.39
C PRO A 236 -13.60 3.78 24.50
N LEU A 237 -13.72 3.15 25.68
CA LEU A 237 -12.81 3.39 26.80
C LEU A 237 -11.33 3.21 26.43
N THR A 238 -10.99 2.24 25.58
CA THR A 238 -9.62 2.00 25.10
C THR A 238 -9.05 3.22 24.36
N VAL A 239 -9.87 3.89 23.55
CA VAL A 239 -9.49 5.09 22.79
C VAL A 239 -9.40 6.32 23.70
N LYS A 240 -10.26 6.37 24.74
CA LYS A 240 -10.29 7.45 25.74
C LYS A 240 -9.23 7.34 26.83
N ARG A 241 -8.48 6.23 26.90
CA ARG A 241 -7.33 6.10 27.81
C ARG A 241 -6.37 7.26 27.58
N SER A 242 -5.78 7.78 28.65
CA SER A 242 -4.81 8.85 28.61
C SER A 242 -3.54 8.47 29.38
N ILE A 243 -2.42 9.04 28.96
CA ILE A 243 -1.20 9.07 29.78
C ILE A 243 -1.08 10.50 30.30
N GLY A 244 -1.34 10.68 31.59
CA GLY A 244 -1.49 12.01 32.18
C GLY A 244 -2.64 12.79 31.53
N ARG A 245 -2.33 13.98 31.00
CA ARG A 245 -3.30 14.88 30.37
C ARG A 245 -3.53 14.62 28.86
N LEU A 246 -2.73 13.75 28.26
CA LEU A 246 -2.77 13.50 26.81
C LEU A 246 -3.55 12.20 26.51
N PRO A 247 -4.62 12.27 25.70
CA PRO A 247 -5.29 11.08 25.20
C PRO A 247 -4.33 10.18 24.41
N LEU A 248 -4.42 8.86 24.60
CA LEU A 248 -3.58 7.90 23.88
C LEU A 248 -3.74 8.03 22.37
N ILE A 249 -4.95 8.31 21.89
CA ILE A 249 -5.22 8.50 20.46
C ILE A 249 -4.40 9.66 19.86
N THR A 250 -4.17 10.73 20.64
CA THR A 250 -3.32 11.84 20.23
C THR A 250 -1.88 11.40 20.07
N LEU A 251 -1.35 10.61 21.02
CA LEU A 251 0.01 10.10 20.96
C LEU A 251 0.19 9.11 19.80
N THR A 252 -0.75 8.18 19.61
CA THR A 252 -0.69 7.24 18.48
C THR A 252 -0.84 7.95 17.14
N GLY A 253 -1.67 8.99 17.06
CA GLY A 253 -1.79 9.84 15.87
C GLY A 253 -0.51 10.61 15.57
N LEU A 254 0.18 11.10 16.62
CA LEU A 254 1.49 11.76 16.48
C LEU A 254 2.54 10.79 15.94
N ILE A 255 2.66 9.60 16.54
CA ILE A 255 3.60 8.56 16.12
C ILE A 255 3.33 8.14 14.68
N HIS A 256 2.05 7.93 14.31
CA HIS A 256 1.66 7.61 12.94
C HIS A 256 2.05 8.72 11.97
N THR A 257 1.72 9.97 12.28
CA THR A 257 1.98 11.12 11.39
C THR A 257 3.47 11.35 11.20
N LEU A 258 4.23 11.40 12.31
CA LEU A 258 5.67 11.63 12.24
C LEU A 258 6.42 10.42 11.66
N GLY A 259 6.05 9.20 12.05
CA GLY A 259 6.68 7.98 11.55
C GLY A 259 6.45 7.79 10.06
N LEU A 260 5.20 7.90 9.61
CA LEU A 260 4.88 7.76 8.18
C LEU A 260 5.44 8.93 7.36
N GLY A 261 5.40 10.16 7.90
CA GLY A 261 6.03 11.33 7.28
C GLY A 261 7.56 11.17 7.15
N ALA A 262 8.22 10.63 8.18
CA ALA A 262 9.65 10.34 8.13
C ALA A 262 9.99 9.27 7.10
N ILE A 263 9.19 8.19 7.00
CA ILE A 263 9.37 7.15 5.98
C ILE A 263 9.23 7.73 4.57
N ILE A 264 8.20 8.55 4.32
CA ILE A 264 8.01 9.24 3.04
C ILE A 264 9.23 10.12 2.73
N LEU A 265 9.68 10.93 3.71
CA LEU A 265 10.84 11.80 3.55
C LEU A 265 12.11 10.99 3.24
N LEU A 266 12.33 9.86 3.91
CA LEU A 266 13.49 9.00 3.69
C LEU A 266 13.55 8.42 2.28
N VAL A 267 12.41 8.15 1.64
CA VAL A 267 12.36 7.74 0.22
C VAL A 267 12.91 8.84 -0.69
N PHE A 268 12.58 10.11 -0.43
CA PHE A 268 13.09 11.23 -1.21
C PHE A 268 14.55 11.56 -0.90
N LEU A 269 14.98 11.39 0.36
CA LEU A 269 16.37 11.61 0.76
C LEU A 269 17.31 10.48 0.29
N ASN A 270 16.78 9.25 0.15
CA ASN A 270 17.57 8.09 -0.26
C ASN A 270 16.85 7.26 -1.36
N PRO A 271 16.63 7.81 -2.57
CA PRO A 271 15.87 7.12 -3.61
C PRO A 271 16.44 5.75 -4.00
N ALA A 272 17.77 5.65 -4.06
CA ALA A 272 18.46 4.39 -4.36
C ALA A 272 18.05 3.26 -3.41
N SER A 273 17.86 3.57 -2.12
CA SER A 273 17.45 2.58 -1.11
C SER A 273 16.00 2.16 -1.22
N ALA A 274 15.17 2.94 -1.90
CA ALA A 274 13.77 2.64 -2.16
C ALA A 274 13.58 1.79 -3.43
N GLY A 275 14.67 1.34 -4.07
CA GLY A 275 14.63 0.44 -5.22
C GLY A 275 14.56 1.17 -6.57
N THR A 276 15.29 2.28 -6.72
CA THR A 276 15.38 3.02 -7.99
C THR A 276 16.69 2.78 -8.73
N SER A 277 16.61 2.58 -10.05
CA SER A 277 17.71 2.03 -10.85
C SER A 277 18.83 2.98 -11.19
N THR A 278 18.54 4.26 -11.14
CA THR A 278 19.47 5.34 -11.43
C THR A 278 19.87 6.10 -10.16
N GLY A 279 19.47 5.62 -8.98
CA GLY A 279 19.59 6.38 -7.73
C GLY A 279 18.70 7.64 -7.69
N THR A 280 17.84 7.81 -8.70
CA THR A 280 16.83 8.88 -8.80
C THR A 280 15.45 8.25 -8.94
N LEU A 281 14.42 8.89 -8.41
CA LEU A 281 13.04 8.44 -8.61
C LEU A 281 12.70 8.58 -10.11
N SER A 282 12.19 7.52 -10.73
CA SER A 282 11.77 7.56 -12.14
C SER A 282 10.78 8.72 -12.34
N ALA A 283 10.98 9.52 -13.40
CA ALA A 283 10.07 10.61 -13.75
C ALA A 283 8.62 10.12 -13.95
N GLY A 284 8.44 8.90 -14.45
CA GLY A 284 7.12 8.26 -14.56
C GLY A 284 6.49 7.99 -13.20
N ALA A 285 7.22 7.33 -12.29
CA ALA A 285 6.75 7.05 -10.93
C ALA A 285 6.40 8.33 -10.15
N LEU A 286 7.27 9.34 -10.22
CA LEU A 286 7.01 10.67 -9.65
C LEU A 286 5.81 11.35 -10.31
N GLY A 287 5.68 11.26 -11.63
CA GLY A 287 4.54 11.80 -12.37
C GLY A 287 3.22 11.21 -11.89
N VAL A 288 3.16 9.89 -11.68
CA VAL A 288 1.96 9.21 -11.15
C VAL A 288 1.65 9.65 -9.72
N VAL A 289 2.66 9.74 -8.84
CA VAL A 289 2.49 10.23 -7.46
C VAL A 289 1.98 11.67 -7.44
N LEU A 290 2.60 12.57 -8.22
CA LEU A 290 2.21 13.97 -8.32
C LEU A 290 0.83 14.15 -8.92
N ALA A 291 0.50 13.43 -10.00
CA ALA A 291 -0.82 13.44 -10.61
C ALA A 291 -1.90 12.97 -9.62
N GLY A 292 -1.63 11.88 -8.88
CA GLY A 292 -2.52 11.37 -7.83
C GLY A 292 -2.73 12.37 -6.70
N LEU A 293 -1.66 13.04 -6.24
CA LEU A 293 -1.72 14.10 -5.23
C LEU A 293 -2.55 15.30 -5.69
N VAL A 294 -2.27 15.81 -6.90
CA VAL A 294 -3.00 16.93 -7.48
C VAL A 294 -4.47 16.59 -7.66
N ALA A 295 -4.79 15.40 -8.18
CA ALA A 295 -6.15 14.92 -8.31
C ALA A 295 -6.87 14.84 -6.95
N SER A 296 -6.18 14.34 -5.91
CA SER A 296 -6.75 14.21 -4.56
C SER A 296 -7.04 15.57 -3.93
N ILE A 297 -6.13 16.53 -4.06
CA ILE A 297 -6.30 17.90 -3.52
C ILE A 297 -7.39 18.64 -4.31
N ALA A 298 -7.43 18.48 -5.64
CA ALA A 298 -8.40 19.13 -6.50
C ALA A 298 -9.81 18.54 -6.38
N PHE A 299 -9.95 17.28 -5.97
CA PHE A 299 -11.23 16.56 -5.95
C PHE A 299 -12.32 17.29 -5.17
N TYR A 300 -12.09 17.61 -3.89
CA TYR A 300 -13.09 18.27 -3.04
C TYR A 300 -13.50 19.66 -3.54
N PRO A 301 -12.58 20.61 -3.84
CA PRO A 301 -12.98 21.93 -4.33
C PRO A 301 -13.72 21.86 -5.67
N VAL A 302 -13.33 20.94 -6.58
CA VAL A 302 -14.04 20.73 -7.85
C VAL A 302 -15.44 20.17 -7.62
N ALA A 303 -15.58 19.14 -6.78
CA ALA A 303 -16.89 18.58 -6.43
C ALA A 303 -17.80 19.66 -5.81
N ARG A 304 -17.26 20.47 -4.87
CA ARG A 304 -17.96 21.60 -4.25
C ARG A 304 -18.41 22.64 -5.26
N ALA A 305 -17.55 23.01 -6.20
CA ALA A 305 -17.90 23.99 -7.24
C ALA A 305 -19.01 23.47 -8.18
N ILE A 306 -18.95 22.20 -8.57
CA ILE A 306 -19.96 21.57 -9.43
C ILE A 306 -21.31 21.48 -8.70
N ARG A 307 -21.34 21.00 -7.45
CA ARG A 307 -22.59 20.82 -6.69
C ARG A 307 -23.26 22.11 -6.26
N ARG A 308 -22.46 23.15 -5.95
CA ARG A 308 -23.00 24.50 -5.69
C ARG A 308 -23.81 25.04 -6.87
N ARG A 309 -23.39 24.75 -8.11
CA ARG A 309 -24.16 25.13 -9.32
C ARG A 309 -25.50 24.40 -9.41
N SER A 310 -25.61 23.22 -8.80
CA SER A 310 -26.86 22.44 -8.71
C SER A 310 -27.68 22.72 -7.44
N GLY A 311 -27.33 23.75 -6.66
CA GLY A 311 -28.05 24.12 -5.44
C GLY A 311 -27.80 23.22 -4.22
N VAL A 312 -26.82 22.31 -4.30
CA VAL A 312 -26.47 21.38 -3.21
C VAL A 312 -25.26 21.92 -2.44
N ASP A 313 -25.44 22.22 -1.14
CA ASP A 313 -24.32 22.54 -0.25
C ASP A 313 -23.77 21.28 0.43
N ILE A 314 -22.75 20.69 -0.19
CA ILE A 314 -22.07 19.50 0.35
C ILE A 314 -21.37 19.76 1.70
N SER A 315 -21.15 21.03 2.09
CA SER A 315 -20.55 21.32 3.41
C SER A 315 -21.46 20.97 4.58
N LEU A 316 -22.77 20.84 4.33
CA LEU A 316 -23.75 20.42 5.33
C LEU A 316 -23.59 18.94 5.69
N ALA A 317 -23.13 18.09 4.78
CA ALA A 317 -22.91 16.66 5.05
C ALA A 317 -21.84 16.41 6.12
N PHE A 318 -20.94 17.37 6.32
CA PHE A 318 -19.86 17.30 7.32
C PHE A 318 -20.19 18.04 8.62
N LYS A 319 -21.37 18.64 8.74
CA LYS A 319 -21.85 19.20 10.02
C LYS A 319 -22.51 18.08 10.80
N GLU A 320 -22.32 18.09 12.13
CA GLU A 320 -23.00 17.14 13.00
C GLU A 320 -24.52 17.21 12.75
N ILE A 321 -25.14 16.05 12.56
CA ILE A 321 -26.60 15.95 12.63
C ILE A 321 -26.94 16.33 14.07
N PRO A 322 -27.83 17.32 14.32
CA PRO A 322 -28.21 17.71 15.66
C PRO A 322 -28.63 16.45 16.44
N PRO A 323 -28.20 16.30 17.71
CA PRO A 323 -28.69 15.20 18.52
C PRO A 323 -30.20 15.36 18.66
N ASN A 324 -30.95 14.39 18.15
CA ASN A 324 -32.36 14.23 18.51
C ASN A 324 -32.46 13.75 19.95
#